data_AF-A0A0B1S548-F1
#
_entry.id   AF-A0A0B1S548-F1
#
_cell.length_a   1.000
_cell.length_b   1.000
_cell.length_c   1.000
_cell.angle_alpha   90.00
_cell.angle_beta   90.00
_cell.angle_gamma   90.00
#
_symmetry.space_group_name_H-M   'P 1'
#
loop_
_entity.id
_entity.type
_entity.pdbx_description
1 polymer ?
#
loop_
_entity_poly.entity_id
_entity_poly.type
_entity_poly.pdbx_seq_one_letter_code
_entity_poly.pdbx_strand_id
1 'polypeptide(L)'
;MDELARIVENVVEHFELHSLIAFGVGVGANVLLRYALLNQRRLDALILVNCVASTAGWIEWAYQKMNLRYLRTSGMNTFTVDYLMWHHFGRRLDEC
;
A
#
# COMPACT_ATOMS: atom_id res chain seq x y z
N MET A 1 -4.98 8.62 -2.14
CA MET A 1 -3.66 8.29 -1.57
C MET A 1 -3.19 9.35 -0.57
N ASP A 2 -3.33 10.65 -0.86
CA ASP A 2 -2.95 11.71 0.08
C ASP A 2 -3.74 11.67 1.40
N GLU A 3 -5.03 11.32 1.33
CA GLU A 3 -5.85 11.16 2.53
C GLU A 3 -5.39 9.98 3.41
N LEU A 4 -4.87 8.91 2.80
CA LEU A 4 -4.26 7.80 3.55
C LEU A 4 -2.97 8.25 4.23
N ALA A 5 -2.19 9.14 3.61
CA ALA A 5 -1.00 9.72 4.25
C ALA A 5 -1.38 10.58 5.47
N ARG A 6 -2.52 11.28 5.45
CA ARG A 6 -3.03 11.98 6.63
C ARG A 6 -3.42 11.03 7.76
N ILE A 7 -3.98 9.87 7.42
CA ILE A 7 -4.28 8.84 8.44
C ILE A 7 -3.00 8.35 9.12
N VAL A 8 -1.88 8.26 8.39
CA VAL A 8 -0.58 7.95 9.01
C VAL A 8 -0.20 9.03 10.04
N GLU A 9 -0.36 10.32 9.73
CA GLU A 9 -0.09 11.39 10.71
C GLU A 9 -0.98 11.28 11.94
N ASN A 10 -2.28 10.99 11.77
CA ASN A 10 -3.19 10.82 12.91
C ASN A 10 -2.72 9.69 13.86
N VAL A 11 -2.17 8.61 13.32
CA VAL A 11 -1.63 7.51 14.12
C VAL A 11 -0.35 7.95 14.83
N VAL A 12 0.55 8.64 14.13
CA VAL A 12 1.80 9.19 14.69
C VAL A 12 1.50 10.15 15.84
N GLU A 13 0.53 11.05 15.67
CA GLU A 13 0.09 12.00 16.69
C GLU A 13 -0.58 11.30 17.87
N HIS A 14 -1.46 10.33 17.62
CA HIS A 14 -2.16 9.60 18.68
C HIS A 14 -1.21 8.88 19.63
N PHE A 15 -0.12 8.32 19.11
CA PHE A 15 0.92 7.65 19.89
C PHE A 15 2.08 8.56 20.29
N GLU A 16 1.98 9.87 20.02
CA GLU A 16 2.98 10.88 20.35
C GLU A 16 4.40 10.53 19.86
N LEU A 17 4.50 9.93 18.67
CA LEU A 17 5.78 9.51 18.12
C LEU A 17 6.57 10.72 17.60
N HIS A 18 7.78 10.90 18.13
CA HIS A 18 8.66 11.99 17.72
C HIS A 18 9.37 11.72 16.39
N SER A 19 9.85 10.50 16.20
CA SER A 19 10.43 10.02 14.94
C SER A 19 10.03 8.57 14.67
N LEU A 20 10.11 8.14 13.41
CA LEU A 20 9.81 6.78 13.00
C LEU A 20 10.68 6.31 11.83
N ILE A 21 10.86 4.99 11.75
CA ILE A 21 11.39 4.30 10.57
C ILE A 21 10.19 3.69 9.85
N ALA A 22 9.90 4.20 8.65
CA ALA A 22 8.76 3.73 7.86
C ALA A 22 9.18 2.63 6.89
N PHE A 23 8.42 1.54 6.84
CA PHE A 23 8.58 0.46 5.87
C PHE A 23 7.27 0.26 5.11
N GLY A 24 7.33 0.34 3.78
CA GLY A 24 6.16 0.22 2.92
C GLY A 24 6.40 -0.69 1.73
N VAL A 25 5.36 -1.41 1.33
CA VAL A 25 5.34 -2.26 0.13
C VAL A 25 4.23 -1.80 -0.80
N GLY A 26 4.49 -1.69 -2.11
CA GLY A 26 3.46 -1.42 -3.12
C GLY A 26 2.69 -0.12 -2.86
N VAL A 27 1.37 -0.23 -2.68
CA VAL A 27 0.51 0.90 -2.32
C VAL A 27 0.91 1.52 -0.97
N GLY A 28 1.30 0.70 0.02
CA GLY A 28 1.77 1.19 1.32
C GLY A 28 3.06 2.01 1.19
N ALA A 29 3.95 1.63 0.26
CA ALA A 29 5.14 2.40 -0.05
C ALA A 29 4.79 3.79 -0.62
N ASN A 30 3.81 3.87 -1.53
CA ASN A 30 3.36 5.16 -2.08
C ASN A 30 2.74 6.06 -1.01
N VAL A 31 1.89 5.50 -0.14
CA VAL A 31 1.28 6.24 0.99
C VAL A 31 2.36 6.79 1.93
N LEU A 32 3.33 5.96 2.32
CA LEU A 32 4.42 6.38 3.21
C LEU A 32 5.38 7.36 2.54
N LEU A 33 5.61 7.26 1.23
CA LEU A 33 6.38 8.25 0.47
C LEU A 33 5.68 9.62 0.46
N ARG A 34 4.37 9.66 0.26
CA ARG A 34 3.58 10.91 0.33
C ARG A 34 3.59 11.50 1.74
N TYR A 35 3.45 10.66 2.76
CA TYR A 35 3.60 11.08 4.15
C TYR A 35 4.98 11.70 4.40
N ALA A 36 6.04 11.03 3.93
CA ALA A 36 7.41 11.49 4.10
C ALA A 36 7.67 12.84 3.44
N LEU A 37 7.09 13.11 2.26
CA LEU A 37 7.19 14.41 1.60
C LEU A 37 6.58 15.55 2.43
N LEU A 38 5.54 15.28 3.21
CA LEU A 38 4.88 16.27 4.06
C LEU A 38 5.55 16.42 5.43
N ASN A 39 6.10 15.33 5.96
CA ASN A 39 6.58 15.24 7.36
C ASN A 39 8.04 14.76 7.45
N GLN A 40 8.93 15.29 6.62
CA GLN A 40 10.34 14.83 6.53
C GLN A 40 11.06 14.78 7.89
N ARG A 41 10.76 15.71 8.80
CA ARG A 41 11.42 15.79 10.12
C ARG A 41 10.97 14.69 11.10
N ARG A 42 9.87 13.99 10.80
CA ARG A 42 9.33 12.89 11.61
C ARG A 42 9.94 11.53 11.24
N LEU A 43 10.80 11.46 10.23
CA LEU A 43 11.31 10.21 9.69
C LEU A 43 12.82 10.11 9.83
N ASP A 44 13.27 9.04 10.48
CA ASP A 44 14.69 8.70 10.56
C ASP A 44 15.13 7.89 9.33
N ALA A 45 14.23 7.03 8.82
CA ALA A 45 14.45 6.27 7.61
C ALA A 45 13.13 5.90 6.92
N LEU A 46 13.19 5.71 5.60
CA LEU A 46 12.06 5.28 4.78
C LEU A 46 12.52 4.14 3.85
N ILE A 47 11.93 2.97 4.01
CA ILE A 47 12.24 1.77 3.24
C ILE A 47 11.04 1.45 2.35
N LEU A 48 11.25 1.45 1.04
CA LEU A 48 10.20 1.31 0.04
C LEU A 48 10.48 0.09 -0.84
N VAL A 49 9.59 -0.89 -0.80
CA VAL A 49 9.68 -2.10 -1.63
C VAL A 49 8.59 -2.08 -2.70
N ASN A 50 8.97 -2.26 -3.96
CA ASN A 50 8.06 -2.24 -5.11
C ASN A 50 7.14 -1.01 -5.13
N CYS A 51 7.70 0.18 -4.84
CA CYS A 51 6.93 1.41 -4.76
C CYS A 51 6.41 1.84 -6.12
N VAL A 52 5.09 1.79 -6.30
CA VAL A 52 4.44 2.30 -7.51
C VAL A 52 4.15 3.77 -7.30
N ALA A 53 5.02 4.66 -7.79
CA ALA A 53 4.86 6.12 -7.67
C ALA A 53 4.00 6.73 -8.79
N SER A 54 3.64 5.95 -9.80
CA SER A 54 2.82 6.39 -10.93
C SER A 54 1.34 6.52 -10.53
N THR A 55 0.64 7.43 -11.21
CA THR A 55 -0.82 7.51 -11.14
C THR A 55 -1.41 6.24 -11.74
N ALA A 56 -2.29 5.56 -10.99
CA ALA A 56 -3.01 4.40 -11.50
C ALA A 56 -3.79 4.81 -12.78
N GLY A 57 -3.51 4.12 -13.89
CA GLY A 57 -4.30 4.27 -15.11
C GLY A 57 -5.75 3.82 -14.89
N TRP A 58 -6.64 4.19 -15.81
CA TRP A 58 -8.07 3.81 -15.73
C TRP A 58 -8.29 2.29 -15.61
N ILE A 59 -7.44 1.49 -16.27
CA ILE A 59 -7.45 0.03 -16.21
C ILE A 59 -7.08 -0.47 -14.82
N GLU A 60 -5.98 0.05 -14.27
CA GLU A 60 -5.47 -0.33 -12.94
C GLU A 60 -6.47 0.03 -11.83
N TRP A 61 -7.09 1.22 -11.94
CA TRP A 61 -8.19 1.62 -11.08
C TRP A 61 -9.39 0.66 -11.16
N ALA A 62 -9.75 0.22 -12.38
CA ALA A 62 -10.86 -0.70 -12.58
C ALA A 62 -10.58 -2.07 -11.92
N TYR A 63 -9.36 -2.59 -12.08
CA TYR A 63 -8.93 -3.81 -11.40
C TYR A 63 -9.00 -3.67 -9.87
N GLN A 64 -8.43 -2.59 -9.32
CA GLN A 64 -8.49 -2.32 -7.89
C GLN A 64 -9.94 -2.25 -7.38
N LYS A 65 -10.84 -1.59 -8.12
CA LYS A 65 -12.24 -1.42 -7.74
C LYS A 65 -13.03 -2.72 -7.82
N MET A 66 -12.78 -3.57 -8.81
CA MET A 66 -13.37 -4.91 -8.87
C MET A 66 -12.89 -5.78 -7.71
N ASN A 67 -11.58 -5.82 -7.45
CA ASN A 67 -11.03 -6.60 -6.34
C ASN A 67 -11.59 -6.13 -4.99
N LEU A 68 -11.70 -4.82 -4.77
CA LEU A 68 -12.33 -4.28 -3.56
C LEU A 68 -13.80 -4.70 -3.44
N ARG A 69 -14.55 -4.69 -4.55
CA ARG A 69 -15.94 -5.16 -4.57
C ARG A 69 -16.04 -6.63 -4.21
N TYR A 70 -15.22 -7.48 -4.82
CA TYR A 70 -15.20 -8.92 -4.52
C TYR A 70 -14.86 -9.19 -3.06
N LEU A 71 -13.83 -8.52 -2.52
CA LEU A 71 -13.48 -8.61 -1.09
C LEU A 71 -14.65 -8.21 -0.19
N ARG A 72 -15.40 -7.16 -0.55
CA ARG A 72 -16.53 -6.65 0.25
C ARG A 72 -17.78 -7.51 0.18
N THR A 73 -18.05 -8.16 -0.96
CA THR A 73 -19.27 -8.94 -1.17
C THR A 73 -19.09 -10.42 -0.85
N SER A 74 -17.90 -10.95 -1.04
CA SER A 74 -17.64 -12.40 -1.01
C SER A 74 -16.56 -12.80 -0.01
N GLY A 75 -15.92 -11.84 0.66
CA GLY A 75 -14.80 -12.10 1.56
C GLY A 75 -13.57 -12.61 0.82
N MET A 76 -12.66 -13.25 1.56
CA MET A 76 -11.47 -13.87 0.98
C MET A 76 -11.88 -15.16 0.24
N ASN A 77 -11.91 -15.11 -1.10
CA ASN A 77 -12.18 -16.28 -1.95
C ASN A 77 -10.92 -16.69 -2.72
N THR A 78 -10.91 -17.91 -3.28
CA THR A 78 -9.75 -18.47 -4.00
C THR A 78 -9.23 -17.52 -5.09
N PHE A 79 -10.13 -16.89 -5.85
CA PHE A 79 -9.76 -15.94 -6.89
C PHE A 79 -9.01 -14.70 -6.36
N THR A 80 -9.42 -14.21 -5.20
CA THR A 80 -8.78 -13.05 -4.56
C THR A 80 -7.40 -13.43 -4.02
N VAL A 81 -7.27 -14.64 -3.46
CA VAL A 81 -5.97 -15.20 -3.05
C VAL A 81 -5.05 -15.32 -4.26
N ASP A 82 -5.52 -15.90 -5.36
CA ASP A 82 -4.73 -16.08 -6.58
C ASP A 82 -4.28 -14.74 -7.17
N TYR A 83 -5.15 -13.72 -7.17
CA TYR A 83 -4.78 -12.36 -7.59
C TYR A 83 -3.69 -11.76 -6.69
N LEU A 84 -3.82 -11.90 -5.37
CA LEU A 84 -2.83 -11.37 -4.41
C LEU A 84 -1.48 -12.10 -4.55
N MET A 85 -1.51 -13.42 -4.73
CA MET A 85 -0.31 -14.22 -4.96
C MET A 85 0.37 -13.82 -6.26
N TRP A 86 -0.40 -13.65 -7.34
CA TRP A 86 0.14 -13.16 -8.61
C TRP A 86 0.73 -11.74 -8.48
N HIS A 87 0.07 -10.84 -7.75
CA HIS A 87 0.54 -9.47 -7.57
C HIS A 87 1.86 -9.41 -6.77
N HIS A 88 2.03 -10.28 -5.77
CA HIS A 88 3.23 -10.31 -4.93
C HIS A 88 4.38 -11.14 -5.52
N PHE A 89 4.08 -12.26 -6.16
CA PHE A 89 5.08 -13.26 -6.56
C PHE A 89 5.22 -13.44 -8.08
N GLY A 90 4.31 -12.86 -8.87
CA GLY A 90 4.30 -13.04 -10.32
C GLY A 90 3.78 -14.42 -10.76
N ARG A 91 4.14 -14.85 -11.98
CA ARG A 91 3.56 -16.02 -12.67
C ARG A 91 4.13 -17.39 -12.27
N ARG A 92 5.04 -17.51 -11.30
CA ARG A 92 5.78 -18.75 -10.98
C ARG A 92 5.49 -19.23 -9.55
N LEU A 93 4.25 -19.67 -9.30
CA LEU A 93 3.89 -20.29 -8.02
C LEU A 93 4.10 -21.82 -8.03
N ASP A 94 4.27 -22.43 -9.20
CA ASP A 94 4.33 -23.89 -9.40
C ASP A 94 5.77 -24.47 -9.30
N GLU A 95 6.77 -23.66 -8.94
CA GLU A 95 8.20 -24.05 -8.91
C GLU A 95 8.84 -24.00 -7.52
N CYS A 96 8.03 -23.93 -6.47
CA CYS A 96 8.50 -24.03 -5.08
C CYS A 96 8.05 -25.35 -4.44
#